data_AF-A0A8D8FR64-F1
#
_entry.id   AF-A0A8D8FR64-F1
#
_cell.length_a   1.000
_cell.length_b   1.000
_cell.length_c   1.000
_cell.angle_alpha   90.00
_cell.angle_beta   90.00
_cell.angle_gamma   90.00
#
_symmetry.space_group_name_H-M   'P 1'
#
loop_
_entity.id
_entity.type
_entity.pdbx_description
1 polymer ?
#
loop_
_entity_poly.entity_id
_entity_poly.type
_entity_poly.pdbx_seq_one_letter_code
_entity_poly.pdbx_strand_id
1 'polypeptide(L)'
;LMAEAIRTRKASGTRQSDYLDYLIGLQEKKEISVLDMAAHGVTFFIDGFETTSEVLAFAMFEIAMNLDVQKRLRQEILDTENQEGSLSFETVVTCSNANASVLLVYTGVN
;
A
#
# COMPACT_ATOMS: atom_id res chain seq x y z
N LEU A 1 -7.05 0.10 -21.73
CA LEU A 1 -6.88 0.37 -20.28
C LEU A 1 -6.02 1.62 -20.04
N MET A 2 -4.69 1.59 -20.16
CA MET A 2 -3.84 2.77 -19.83
C MET A 2 -4.19 4.04 -20.64
N ALA A 3 -4.34 3.93 -21.96
CA ALA A 3 -4.74 5.06 -22.82
C ALA A 3 -6.11 5.66 -22.44
N GLU A 4 -7.01 4.84 -21.89
CA GLU A 4 -8.33 5.29 -21.44
C GLU A 4 -8.24 5.98 -20.08
N ALA A 5 -7.47 5.42 -19.13
CA ALA A 5 -7.20 6.06 -17.85
C ALA A 5 -6.59 7.46 -18.01
N ILE A 6 -5.63 7.61 -18.93
CA ILE A 6 -5.03 8.92 -19.26
C ILE A 6 -6.07 9.88 -19.85
N ARG A 7 -6.91 9.41 -20.79
CA ARG A 7 -7.98 10.24 -21.38
C ARG A 7 -8.96 10.72 -20.31
N THR A 8 -9.41 9.84 -19.44
CA THR A 8 -10.33 10.17 -18.34
C THR A 8 -9.70 11.19 -17.38
N ARG A 9 -8.42 11.01 -17.01
CA ARG A 9 -7.69 11.95 -16.15
C ARG A 9 -7.50 13.32 -16.80
N LYS A 10 -7.16 13.36 -18.09
CA LYS A 10 -7.03 14.63 -18.84
C LYS A 10 -8.38 15.34 -18.99
N ALA A 11 -9.47 14.58 -19.17
CA ALA A 11 -10.82 15.13 -19.27
C ALA A 11 -11.37 15.66 -17.93
N SER A 12 -10.97 15.09 -16.79
CA SER A 12 -11.42 15.54 -15.48
C SER A 12 -10.79 16.86 -15.02
N GLY A 13 -9.66 17.27 -15.63
CA GLY A 13 -8.95 18.51 -15.30
C GLY A 13 -8.39 18.56 -13.87
N THR A 14 -8.49 17.46 -13.11
CA THR A 14 -8.07 17.37 -11.71
C THR A 14 -6.72 16.68 -11.60
N ARG A 15 -5.80 17.31 -10.88
CA ARG A 15 -4.54 16.70 -10.45
C ARG A 15 -4.77 16.00 -9.12
N GLN A 16 -4.59 14.68 -9.08
CA GLN A 16 -4.79 13.85 -7.90
C GLN A 16 -3.48 13.57 -7.16
N SER A 17 -2.32 13.95 -7.73
CA SER A 17 -0.98 13.76 -7.16
C SER A 17 -0.69 12.29 -6.83
N ASP A 18 -1.19 11.39 -7.67
CA ASP A 18 -1.02 9.95 -7.54
C ASP A 18 0.02 9.40 -8.54
N TYR A 19 0.16 8.08 -8.54
CA TYR A 19 1.09 7.40 -9.43
C TYR A 19 0.77 7.60 -10.92
N LEU A 20 -0.52 7.71 -11.30
CA LEU A 20 -0.90 7.97 -12.69
C LEU A 20 -0.49 9.39 -13.12
N ASP A 21 -0.67 10.39 -12.25
CA ASP A 21 -0.18 11.74 -12.50
C ASP A 21 1.36 11.79 -12.63
N TYR A 22 2.06 10.98 -11.84
CA TYR A 22 3.52 10.84 -11.97
C TYR A 22 3.90 10.26 -13.34
N LEU A 23 3.23 9.21 -13.81
CA LEU A 23 3.48 8.64 -15.14
C LEU A 23 3.15 9.62 -16.27
N ILE A 24 2.08 10.41 -16.15
CA ILE A 24 1.75 11.46 -17.13
C ILE A 24 2.85 12.53 -17.15
N GLY A 25 3.33 12.95 -15.98
CA GLY A 25 4.46 13.89 -15.90
C GLY A 25 5.77 13.32 -16.46
N LEU A 26 6.00 12.01 -16.34
CA LEU A 26 7.12 11.33 -16.99
C LEU A 26 6.97 11.29 -18.50
N GLN A 27 5.77 11.04 -19.03
CA GLN A 27 5.49 11.14 -20.47
C GLN A 27 5.84 12.52 -21.01
N GLU A 28 5.42 13.58 -20.32
CA GLU A 28 5.65 14.96 -20.76
C GLU A 28 7.14 15.36 -20.71
N LYS A 29 7.90 14.83 -19.73
CA LYS A 29 9.32 15.21 -19.54
C LYS A 29 10.32 14.32 -20.28
N LYS A 30 9.99 13.05 -20.49
CA LYS A 30 10.90 12.02 -21.03
C LYS A 30 10.39 11.36 -22.30
N GLU A 31 9.25 11.81 -22.82
CA GLU A 31 8.63 11.32 -24.06
C GLU A 31 8.39 9.79 -24.08
N ILE A 32 8.12 9.20 -22.92
CA ILE A 32 7.82 7.77 -22.82
C ILE A 32 6.48 7.45 -23.50
N SER A 33 6.40 6.30 -24.16
CA SER A 33 5.20 5.88 -24.88
C SER A 33 4.08 5.47 -23.91
N VAL A 34 2.84 5.43 -24.41
CA VAL A 34 1.71 4.88 -23.64
C VAL A 34 1.93 3.39 -23.29
N LEU A 35 2.69 2.67 -24.13
CA LEU A 35 3.08 1.29 -23.84
C LEU A 35 4.06 1.23 -22.66
N ASP A 36 5.05 2.11 -22.60
CA ASP A 36 6.00 2.18 -21.48
C ASP A 36 5.29 2.54 -20.18
N MET A 37 4.36 3.50 -20.23
CA MET A 37 3.51 3.82 -19.07
C MET A 37 2.70 2.61 -18.61
N ALA A 38 2.12 1.84 -19.55
CA ALA A 38 1.38 0.63 -19.22
C ALA A 38 2.29 -0.43 -18.61
N ALA A 39 3.49 -0.63 -19.15
CA ALA A 39 4.48 -1.57 -18.64
C ALA A 39 4.90 -1.22 -17.20
N HIS A 40 5.25 0.04 -16.94
CA HIS A 40 5.57 0.51 -15.58
C HIS A 40 4.38 0.38 -14.63
N GLY A 41 3.18 0.76 -15.08
CA GLY A 41 1.95 0.64 -14.31
C GLY A 41 1.65 -0.79 -13.86
N VAL A 42 1.74 -1.73 -14.80
CA VAL A 42 1.48 -3.16 -14.54
C VAL A 42 2.57 -3.75 -13.65
N THR A 43 3.85 -3.46 -13.93
CA THR A 43 4.98 -3.99 -13.15
C THR A 43 4.91 -3.52 -11.70
N PHE A 44 4.69 -2.21 -11.46
CA PHE A 44 4.50 -1.67 -10.12
C PHE A 44 3.37 -2.38 -9.36
N PHE A 45 2.24 -2.62 -10.04
CA PHE A 45 1.11 -3.28 -9.42
C PHE A 45 1.40 -4.75 -9.09
N ILE A 46 1.98 -5.51 -10.02
CA ILE A 46 2.28 -6.94 -9.82
C ILE A 46 3.33 -7.11 -8.72
N ASP A 47 4.49 -6.46 -8.86
CA ASP A 47 5.61 -6.62 -7.93
C ASP A 47 5.23 -6.15 -6.52
N GLY A 48 4.48 -5.04 -6.42
CA GLY A 48 3.99 -4.53 -5.15
C GLY A 48 2.89 -5.40 -4.53
N PHE A 49 2.01 -5.98 -5.36
CA PHE A 49 0.94 -6.84 -4.89
C PHE A 49 1.44 -8.20 -4.40
N GLU A 50 2.24 -8.90 -5.21
CA GLU A 50 2.70 -10.26 -4.90
C GLU A 50 3.47 -10.27 -3.57
N THR A 51 4.52 -9.46 -3.47
CA THR A 51 5.36 -9.36 -2.26
C THR A 51 4.58 -8.93 -1.01
N THR A 52 3.73 -7.90 -1.12
CA THR A 52 2.94 -7.41 0.02
C THR A 52 1.87 -8.42 0.44
N SER A 53 1.22 -9.09 -0.53
CA SER A 53 0.17 -10.08 -0.24
C SER A 53 0.72 -11.30 0.50
N GLU A 54 1.90 -11.78 0.13
CA GLU A 54 2.59 -12.87 0.82
C GLU A 54 2.94 -12.48 2.25
N VAL A 55 3.57 -11.31 2.44
CA VAL A 55 3.92 -10.81 3.77
C VAL A 55 2.67 -10.66 4.66
N LEU A 56 1.59 -10.09 4.12
CA LEU A 56 0.33 -9.95 4.85
C LEU A 56 -0.30 -11.31 5.19
N ALA A 57 -0.24 -12.28 4.29
CA ALA A 57 -0.77 -13.62 4.53
C ALA A 57 -0.04 -14.30 5.70
N PHE A 58 1.29 -14.26 5.71
CA PHE A 58 2.09 -14.79 6.82
C PHE A 58 1.87 -14.03 8.12
N ALA A 59 1.85 -12.69 8.08
CA ALA A 59 1.59 -11.88 9.27
C ALA A 59 0.21 -12.19 9.87
N MET A 60 -0.83 -12.30 9.05
CA MET A 60 -2.18 -12.67 9.49
C MET A 60 -2.22 -14.10 10.06
N PHE A 61 -1.47 -15.03 9.47
CA PHE A 61 -1.36 -16.40 9.98
C PHE A 61 -0.75 -16.43 11.39
N GLU A 62 0.39 -15.75 11.59
CA GLU A 62 1.05 -15.66 12.90
C GLU A 62 0.16 -14.99 13.95
N ILE A 63 -0.54 -13.91 13.57
CA ILE A 63 -1.51 -13.25 14.44
C ILE A 63 -2.67 -14.20 14.80
N ALA A 64 -3.18 -14.99 13.85
CA ALA A 64 -4.27 -15.93 14.11
C ALA A 64 -3.86 -17.10 15.02
N MET A 65 -2.59 -17.52 14.97
CA MET A 65 -2.05 -18.57 15.85
C MET A 65 -1.76 -18.06 17.28
N ASN A 66 -1.55 -16.75 17.45
CA ASN A 66 -1.20 -16.14 18.73
C ASN A 66 -2.35 -15.26 19.26
N LEU A 67 -3.34 -15.88 19.94
CA LEU A 67 -4.54 -15.18 20.43
C LEU A 67 -4.26 -13.97 21.33
N ASP A 68 -3.21 -14.01 22.15
CA ASP A 68 -2.85 -12.89 23.02
C ASP A 68 -2.32 -11.69 22.21
N VAL A 69 -1.52 -11.97 21.16
CA VAL A 69 -1.06 -10.96 20.21
C VAL A 69 -2.24 -10.38 19.44
N GLN A 70 -3.15 -11.21 18.95
CA GLN A 70 -4.35 -10.77 18.25
C GLN A 70 -5.22 -9.84 19.11
N LYS A 71 -5.47 -10.21 20.37
CA LYS A 71 -6.26 -9.38 21.31
C LYS A 71 -5.59 -8.05 21.56
N ARG A 72 -4.27 -8.04 21.79
CA ARG A 72 -3.52 -6.81 22.03
C ARG A 72 -3.52 -5.89 20.81
N LEU A 73 -3.25 -6.43 19.62
CA LEU A 73 -3.28 -5.65 18.37
C LEU A 73 -4.67 -5.06 18.13
N ARG A 74 -5.73 -5.84 18.34
CA ARG A 74 -7.11 -5.35 18.21
C ARG A 74 -7.42 -4.23 19.20
N GLN A 75 -6.96 -4.36 20.45
CA GLN A 75 -7.14 -3.31 21.45
C GLN A 75 -6.40 -2.04 21.05
N GLU A 76 -5.16 -2.14 20.56
CA GLU A 76 -4.37 -1.00 20.09
C GLU A 76 -5.06 -0.27 18.93
N ILE A 77 -5.65 -1.00 17.98
CA ILE A 77 -6.44 -0.40 16.89
C ILE A 77 -7.68 0.32 17.43
N LEU A 78 -8.44 -0.31 18.33
CA LEU A 78 -9.65 0.29 18.90
C LEU A 78 -9.35 1.52 19.76
N ASP A 79 -8.31 1.48 20.58
CA ASP A 79 -7.89 2.61 21.42
C ASP A 79 -7.50 3.80 20.55
N THR A 80 -6.84 3.52 19.43
CA THR A 80 -6.43 4.49 18.43
C THR A 80 -7.62 5.12 17.70
N GLU A 81 -8.57 4.31 17.20
CA GLU A 81 -9.78 4.81 16.54
C GLU A 81 -10.61 5.69 17.49
N ASN A 82 -10.67 5.33 18.77
CA ASN A 82 -11.39 6.10 19.79
C ASN A 82 -10.71 7.44 20.12
N GLN A 83 -9.39 7.57 19.93
CA GLN A 83 -8.63 8.79 20.24
C GLN A 83 -8.61 9.79 19.09
N GLU A 84 -8.38 9.34 17.85
CA GLU A 84 -8.23 10.22 16.69
C GLU A 84 -9.47 10.30 15.79
N GLY A 85 -10.47 9.41 15.99
CA GLY A 85 -11.68 9.35 15.16
C GLY A 85 -11.45 8.90 13.72
N SER A 86 -10.19 8.76 13.29
CA SER A 86 -9.78 8.24 11.99
C SER A 86 -8.38 7.62 12.08
N LEU A 87 -8.14 6.59 11.28
CA LEU A 87 -6.83 5.95 11.19
C LEU A 87 -5.90 6.82 10.32
N SER A 88 -5.07 7.66 10.95
CA SER A 88 -4.09 8.49 10.24
C SER A 88 -2.84 7.69 9.84
N PHE A 89 -2.07 8.18 8.86
CA PHE A 89 -0.82 7.52 8.44
C PHE A 89 0.19 7.42 9.58
N GLU A 90 0.33 8.49 10.35
CA GLU A 90 1.26 8.57 11.49
C GLU A 90 0.91 7.55 12.58
N THR A 91 -0.39 7.37 12.78
CA THR A 91 -0.96 6.41 13.71
C THR A 91 -0.70 4.96 13.29
N VAL A 92 -0.81 4.63 12.00
CA VAL A 92 -0.44 3.30 11.48
C VAL A 92 1.04 3.02 11.71
N VAL A 93 1.92 4.00 11.47
CA VAL A 93 3.37 3.86 11.65
C VAL A 93 3.74 3.66 13.13
N THR A 94 3.01 4.28 14.04
CA THR A 94 3.26 4.23 15.49
C THR A 94 2.73 2.96 16.15
N CYS A 95 1.92 2.16 15.45
CA CYS A 95 1.35 0.92 15.96
C CYS A 95 2.44 -0.17 16.14
N SER A 96 2.95 -0.26 17.37
CA SER A 96 4.18 -0.98 17.73
C SER A 96 4.17 -2.48 17.37
N ASN A 97 3.03 -3.18 17.51
CA ASN A 97 2.94 -4.62 17.23
C ASN A 97 2.67 -4.97 15.76
N ALA A 98 2.06 -4.06 14.99
CA ALA A 98 1.89 -4.24 13.55
C ALA A 98 3.26 -4.26 12.86
N ASN A 99 4.16 -3.33 13.25
CA ASN A 99 5.53 -3.29 12.74
C ASN A 99 6.34 -4.53 13.16
N ALA A 100 6.21 -4.99 14.41
CA ALA A 100 6.93 -6.18 14.88
C ALA A 100 6.55 -7.45 14.11
N SER A 101 5.26 -7.63 13.80
CA SER A 101 4.77 -8.80 13.06
C SER A 101 5.26 -8.80 11.60
N VAL A 102 5.31 -7.62 10.96
CA VAL A 102 5.82 -7.46 9.59
C VAL A 102 7.35 -7.61 9.54
N LEU A 103 8.07 -7.11 10.56
CA LEU A 103 9.54 -7.21 10.63
C LEU A 103 10.02 -8.66 10.90
N LEU A 104 9.28 -9.44 11.69
CA LEU A 104 9.59 -10.85 11.93
C LEU A 104 9.46 -11.70 10.65
N VAL A 105 8.43 -11.44 9.83
CA VAL A 105 8.28 -12.11 8.52
C VAL A 105 9.41 -11.73 7.56
N TYR A 106 9.86 -10.47 7.55
CA TYR A 106 10.97 -10.02 6.70
C TYR A 106 12.34 -10.53 7.13
N THR A 107 12.54 -10.81 8.42
CA THR A 107 13.86 -11.22 8.96
C THR A 107 14.05 -12.73 9.00
N GLY A 108 13.02 -13.53 8.70
CA GLY A 108 13.12 -14.99 8.58
C GLY A 108 13.53 -15.69 9.88
N VAL A 109 13.43 -15.02 11.03
CA VAL A 109 13.74 -15.60 12.33
C VAL A 109 12.47 -16.21 12.90
N ASN A 110 12.30 -17.51 12.65
CA ASN A 110 11.44 -18.40 13.43
C ASN A 110 12.08 -18.69 14.79
#